data_AF-A0A5M6CXN9-F1
#
_entry.id   AF-A0A5M6CXN9-F1
#
_cell.length_a   1.000
_cell.length_b   1.000
_cell.length_c   1.000
_cell.angle_alpha   90.00
_cell.angle_beta   90.00
_cell.angle_gamma   90.00
#
_symmetry.space_group_name_H-M   'P 1'
#
loop_
_entity.id
_entity.type
_entity.pdbx_description
1 polymer ?
#
loop_
_entity_poly.entity_id
_entity_poly.type
_entity_poly.pdbx_seq_one_letter_code
_entity_poly.pdbx_strand_id
1 'polypeptide(L)'
;MAFSTDINLPRRHHARYPARCVRCGGDHQGRKMRLWTHTIGWWTAVFWIFGWGFTTRAPACKKCARLIRAQRVGGLLLTLLVAGMFMTFVWPHVDDFVAHALRKWVALGLILICLTPYIFWEIVFPPAIDITAYKNSVDYEFRDPEYAFEFADLNADADWVRIS
;
A
#
# COMPACT_ATOMS: atom_id res chain seq x y z
N MET A 1 -4.92 -1.89 16.37
CA MET A 1 -4.29 -2.28 15.10
C MET A 1 -5.24 -3.24 14.44
N ALA A 2 -5.79 -2.88 13.28
CA ALA A 2 -6.59 -3.83 12.53
C ALA A 2 -5.68 -5.02 12.21
N PHE A 3 -6.07 -6.22 12.63
CA PHE A 3 -5.31 -7.45 12.41
C PHE A 3 -5.29 -7.73 10.91
N SER A 4 -4.28 -7.25 10.19
CA SER A 4 -3.90 -7.87 8.93
C SER A 4 -3.28 -9.24 9.24
N THR A 5 -3.40 -10.15 8.29
CA THR A 5 -2.67 -11.41 8.32
C THR A 5 -1.65 -11.37 7.21
N ASP A 6 -0.38 -11.53 7.58
CA ASP A 6 0.73 -11.29 6.68
C ASP A 6 1.29 -12.65 6.23
N ILE A 7 1.30 -12.88 4.93
CA ILE A 7 1.82 -14.10 4.31
C ILE A 7 3.07 -13.76 3.53
N ASN A 8 4.19 -14.38 3.89
CA ASN A 8 5.47 -14.14 3.26
C ASN A 8 5.86 -15.32 2.36
N LEU A 9 6.18 -15.04 1.10
CA LEU A 9 6.55 -16.03 0.09
C LEU A 9 7.90 -15.69 -0.57
N PRO A 10 8.66 -16.68 -1.05
CA PRO A 10 9.85 -16.44 -1.86
C PRO A 10 9.51 -15.61 -3.11
N ARG A 11 10.35 -14.63 -3.46
CA ARG A 11 10.10 -13.75 -4.64
C ARG A 11 10.00 -14.50 -5.97
N ARG A 12 10.64 -15.67 -6.06
CA ARG A 12 10.60 -16.55 -7.23
C ARG A 12 9.32 -17.39 -7.34
N HIS A 13 8.53 -17.45 -6.27
CA HIS A 13 7.30 -18.25 -6.22
C HIS A 13 6.16 -17.54 -6.94
N HIS A 14 5.40 -18.28 -7.75
CA HIS A 14 4.22 -17.75 -8.42
C HIS A 14 3.00 -17.89 -7.52
N ALA A 15 2.69 -16.83 -6.78
CA ALA A 15 1.56 -16.79 -5.86
C ALA A 15 0.22 -17.21 -6.53
N ARG A 16 -0.42 -18.23 -5.96
CA ARG A 16 -1.77 -18.68 -6.30
C ARG A 16 -2.78 -18.03 -5.37
N TYR A 17 -3.89 -17.55 -5.92
CA TYR A 17 -4.94 -16.87 -5.16
C TYR A 17 -6.20 -17.72 -5.07
N PRO A 18 -6.94 -17.65 -3.95
CA PRO A 18 -8.30 -18.15 -3.83
C PRO A 18 -9.19 -17.77 -5.01
N ALA A 19 -10.09 -18.66 -5.43
CA ALA A 19 -11.02 -18.43 -6.55
C ALA A 19 -12.21 -17.49 -6.18
N ARG A 20 -11.94 -16.46 -5.36
CA ARG A 20 -12.90 -15.46 -4.89
C ARG A 20 -12.27 -14.07 -4.80
N CYS A 21 -13.11 -13.04 -4.76
CA CYS A 21 -12.67 -11.65 -4.69
C CYS A 21 -11.96 -11.33 -3.38
N VAL A 22 -10.71 -10.85 -3.45
CA VAL A 22 -9.88 -10.53 -2.27
C VAL A 22 -10.47 -9.49 -1.31
N ARG A 23 -11.45 -8.70 -1.74
CA ARG A 23 -12.06 -7.64 -0.90
C ARG A 23 -13.40 -8.03 -0.29
N CYS A 24 -14.23 -8.76 -1.03
CA CYS A 24 -15.63 -9.01 -0.63
C CYS A 24 -15.96 -10.50 -0.53
N GLY A 25 -15.02 -11.41 -0.81
CA GLY A 25 -15.22 -12.85 -0.78
C GLY A 25 -16.15 -13.42 -1.87
N GLY A 26 -16.82 -12.58 -2.66
CA GLY A 26 -17.74 -13.02 -3.71
C GLY A 26 -17.04 -13.48 -5.01
N ASP A 27 -17.82 -14.03 -5.94
CA ASP A 27 -17.32 -14.47 -7.26
C ASP A 27 -16.72 -13.30 -8.06
N HIS A 28 -15.52 -13.52 -8.59
CA HIS A 28 -14.79 -12.55 -9.40
C HIS A 28 -15.02 -12.73 -10.92
N GLN A 29 -15.77 -13.76 -11.36
CA GLN A 29 -16.10 -14.05 -12.76
C GLN A 29 -14.87 -14.13 -13.67
N GLY A 30 -13.79 -14.77 -13.20
CA GLY A 30 -12.52 -14.85 -13.93
C GLY A 30 -11.73 -13.52 -14.00
N ARG A 31 -12.26 -12.41 -13.49
CA ARG A 31 -11.58 -11.12 -13.52
C ARG A 31 -10.45 -11.07 -12.51
N LYS A 32 -9.31 -10.54 -12.95
CA LYS A 32 -8.13 -10.31 -12.11
C LYS A 32 -7.71 -8.86 -12.23
N MET A 33 -7.30 -8.25 -11.12
CA MET A 33 -6.67 -6.94 -11.12
C MET A 33 -5.16 -7.09 -11.03
N ARG A 34 -4.44 -6.29 -11.81
CA ARG A 34 -2.99 -6.17 -11.70
C ARG A 34 -2.67 -5.36 -10.45
N LEU A 35 -1.96 -5.96 -9.51
CA LEU A 35 -1.33 -5.27 -8.39
C LEU A 35 0.13 -5.05 -8.76
N TRP A 36 0.50 -3.79 -8.75
CA TRP A 36 1.87 -3.37 -8.93
C TRP A 36 2.36 -2.85 -7.58
N THR A 37 3.55 -3.31 -7.19
CA THR A 37 4.25 -2.78 -6.04
C THR A 37 5.71 -2.55 -6.41
N HIS A 38 6.24 -1.46 -5.89
CA HIS A 38 7.67 -1.27 -5.84
C HIS A 38 8.18 -1.80 -4.51
N THR A 39 9.37 -2.39 -4.52
CA THR A 39 10.12 -2.75 -3.32
C THR A 39 10.09 -1.60 -2.30
N ILE A 40 9.59 -1.83 -1.08
CA ILE A 40 9.18 -0.75 -0.18
C ILE A 40 10.33 0.06 0.43
N GLY A 41 10.07 1.36 0.47
CA GLY A 41 10.42 2.31 1.52
C GLY A 41 9.91 3.70 1.12
N TRP A 42 9.84 4.67 2.05
CA TRP A 42 9.86 6.13 1.76
C TRP A 42 10.91 6.48 0.68
N TRP A 43 11.96 5.66 0.63
CA TRP A 43 13.05 5.72 -0.32
C TRP A 43 12.68 5.29 -1.74
N THR A 44 11.46 4.82 -2.02
CA THR A 44 11.01 4.52 -3.40
C THR A 44 11.02 5.76 -4.28
N ALA A 45 10.77 6.96 -3.72
CA ALA A 45 10.94 8.22 -4.44
C ALA A 45 12.41 8.47 -4.83
N VAL A 46 13.37 8.02 -4.00
CA VAL A 46 14.81 8.18 -4.23
C VAL A 46 15.38 7.06 -5.14
N PHE A 47 14.88 5.82 -5.00
CA PHE A 47 15.35 4.64 -5.73
C PHE A 47 14.47 4.25 -6.92
N TRP A 48 13.62 5.16 -7.40
CA TRP A 48 12.75 4.94 -8.56
C TRP A 48 13.52 4.44 -9.81
N ILE A 49 14.83 4.70 -9.86
CA ILE A 49 15.73 4.37 -10.97
C ILE A 49 16.23 2.90 -10.93
N PHE A 50 16.26 2.20 -9.78
CA PHE A 50 16.98 0.92 -9.65
C PHE A 50 16.14 -0.30 -9.25
N GLY A 51 14.85 -0.13 -8.96
CA GLY A 51 13.99 -1.24 -8.50
C GLY A 51 13.26 -1.98 -9.61
N TRP A 52 13.44 -3.30 -9.72
CA TRP A 52 12.61 -4.15 -10.56
C TRP A 52 11.22 -4.28 -9.92
N GLY A 53 10.21 -3.65 -10.54
CA GLY A 53 8.83 -3.70 -10.05
C GLY A 53 8.29 -5.13 -9.99
N PHE A 54 7.60 -5.48 -8.90
CA PHE A 54 6.93 -6.76 -8.78
C PHE A 54 5.46 -6.59 -9.18
N THR A 55 4.97 -7.50 -10.02
CA THR A 55 3.60 -7.46 -10.51
C THR A 55 2.94 -8.80 -10.29
N THR A 56 1.76 -8.79 -9.70
CA THR A 56 0.92 -9.98 -9.55
C THR A 56 -0.53 -9.69 -9.97
N ARG A 57 -1.33 -10.72 -10.18
CA ARG A 57 -2.73 -10.61 -10.61
C ARG A 57 -3.64 -11.26 -9.56
N ALA A 58 -4.17 -10.43 -8.66
CA ALA A 58 -5.12 -10.88 -7.65
C ALA A 58 -6.56 -10.88 -8.19
N PRO A 59 -7.40 -11.85 -7.81
CA PRO A 59 -8.81 -11.90 -8.21
C PRO A 59 -9.61 -10.81 -7.50
N ALA A 60 -10.37 -10.04 -8.28
CA ALA A 60 -11.20 -8.96 -7.73
C ALA A 60 -12.41 -8.67 -8.63
N CYS A 61 -13.56 -8.46 -8.00
CA CYS A 61 -14.78 -8.02 -8.66
C CYS A 61 -14.58 -6.62 -9.31
N LYS A 62 -15.33 -6.28 -10.39
CA LYS A 62 -15.17 -4.99 -11.09
C LYS A 62 -15.30 -3.77 -10.16
N LYS A 63 -16.29 -3.80 -9.25
CA LYS A 63 -16.53 -2.74 -8.26
C LYS A 63 -15.37 -2.65 -7.26
N CYS A 64 -14.95 -3.79 -6.74
CA CYS A 64 -13.87 -3.96 -5.77
C CYS A 64 -12.52 -3.48 -6.32
N ALA A 65 -12.18 -3.86 -7.55
CA ALA A 65 -10.97 -3.44 -8.22
C ALA A 65 -10.92 -1.91 -8.42
N ARG A 66 -12.07 -1.28 -8.74
CA ARG A 66 -12.17 0.17 -8.85
C ARG A 66 -11.95 0.85 -7.50
N LEU A 67 -12.55 0.32 -6.43
CA LEU A 67 -12.37 0.85 -5.07
C LEU A 67 -10.92 0.72 -4.59
N ILE A 68 -10.25 -0.41 -4.84
CA ILE A 68 -8.84 -0.60 -4.48
C ILE A 68 -7.94 0.37 -5.25
N ARG A 69 -8.17 0.56 -6.56
CA ARG A 69 -7.45 1.55 -7.36
C ARG A 69 -7.71 2.98 -6.87
N ALA A 70 -8.97 3.31 -6.58
CA ALA A 70 -9.36 4.62 -6.09
C ALA A 70 -8.74 4.93 -4.72
N GLN A 71 -8.61 3.94 -3.83
CA GLN A 71 -7.89 4.11 -2.56
C GLN A 71 -6.41 4.45 -2.81
N ARG A 72 -5.71 3.68 -3.65
CA ARG A 72 -4.28 3.90 -3.94
C ARG A 72 -4.01 5.24 -4.63
N VAL A 73 -4.77 5.55 -5.68
CA VAL A 73 -4.62 6.81 -6.43
C VAL A 73 -5.11 7.99 -5.61
N GLY A 74 -6.22 7.82 -4.88
CA GLY A 74 -6.81 8.85 -4.03
C GLY A 74 -5.87 9.27 -2.91
N GLY A 75 -5.16 8.33 -2.30
CA GLY A 75 -4.13 8.61 -1.29
C GLY A 75 -3.01 9.50 -1.80
N LEU A 76 -2.44 9.15 -2.95
CA LEU A 76 -1.40 9.94 -3.60
C LEU A 76 -1.90 11.34 -3.97
N LEU A 77 -3.08 11.43 -4.60
CA LEU A 77 -3.67 12.71 -5.01
C LEU A 77 -3.98 13.60 -3.81
N LEU A 78 -4.54 13.04 -2.73
CA LEU A 78 -4.82 13.78 -1.51
C LEU A 78 -3.52 14.30 -0.88
N THR A 79 -2.48 13.46 -0.83
CA THR A 79 -1.17 13.85 -0.31
C THR A 79 -0.58 15.02 -1.10
N LEU A 80 -0.61 14.94 -2.43
CA LEU A 80 -0.14 16.01 -3.32
C LEU A 80 -0.98 17.29 -3.18
N LEU A 81 -2.30 17.15 -3.04
CA LEU A 81 -3.22 18.28 -2.85
C LEU A 81 -2.95 18.98 -1.52
N VAL A 82 -2.81 18.22 -0.42
CA VAL A 82 -2.51 18.76 0.91
C VAL A 82 -1.15 19.46 0.91
N ALA A 83 -0.12 18.84 0.34
CA ALA A 83 1.19 19.46 0.21
C ALA A 83 1.14 20.73 -0.67
N GLY A 84 0.42 20.71 -1.78
CA GLY A 84 0.25 21.87 -2.67
C GLY A 84 -0.51 23.01 -1.99
N MET A 85 -1.61 22.72 -1.31
CA MET A 85 -2.36 23.70 -0.52
C MET A 85 -1.50 24.29 0.60
N PHE A 86 -0.74 23.45 1.30
CA PHE A 86 0.18 23.90 2.34
C PHE A 86 1.24 24.87 1.80
N MET A 87 1.93 24.48 0.72
CA MET A 87 2.99 25.31 0.11
C MET A 87 2.44 26.62 -0.46
N THR A 88 1.20 26.61 -0.95
CA THR A 88 0.58 27.80 -1.56
C THR A 88 0.00 28.76 -0.53
N PHE A 89 -0.70 28.24 0.50
CA PHE A 89 -1.51 29.06 1.40
C PHE A 89 -0.92 29.21 2.79
N VAL A 90 -0.18 28.23 3.31
CA VAL A 90 0.29 28.23 4.70
C VAL A 90 1.74 28.68 4.78
N TRP A 91 2.60 28.12 3.92
CA TRP A 91 4.05 28.37 3.96
C TRP A 91 4.43 29.85 3.91
N PRO A 92 3.82 30.71 3.05
CA PRO A 92 4.17 32.13 2.98
C PRO A 92 3.93 32.90 4.28
N HIS A 93 2.97 32.46 5.11
CA HIS A 93 2.68 33.10 6.40
C HIS A 93 3.59 32.63 7.54
N VAL A 94 4.31 31.53 7.35
CA VAL A 94 5.15 30.91 8.38
C VAL A 94 6.65 31.15 8.12
N ASP A 95 7.05 31.30 6.85
CA ASP A 95 8.46 31.38 6.44
C ASP A 95 9.24 32.52 7.13
N ASP A 96 8.58 33.67 7.34
CA ASP A 96 9.19 34.85 7.97
C ASP A 96 9.49 34.64 9.46
N PHE A 97 8.76 33.75 10.14
CA PHE A 97 8.91 33.48 11.58
C PHE A 97 9.91 32.36 11.88
N VAL A 98 10.33 31.61 10.86
CA VAL A 98 11.15 30.41 11.05
C VAL A 98 12.59 30.69 10.64
N ALA A 99 13.52 30.48 11.59
CA ALA A 99 14.95 30.56 11.34
C ALA A 99 15.34 29.68 10.14
N HIS A 100 16.20 30.20 9.26
CA HIS A 100 16.54 29.56 7.98
C HIS A 100 17.00 28.10 8.13
N ALA A 101 17.75 27.78 9.20
CA ALA A 101 18.21 26.43 9.50
C ALA A 101 17.08 25.42 9.80
N LEU A 102 15.93 25.89 10.30
CA LEU A 102 14.80 25.06 10.71
C LEU A 102 13.68 24.97 9.68
N ARG A 103 13.68 25.82 8.65
CA ARG A 103 12.60 25.92 7.64
C ARG A 103 12.21 24.55 7.07
N LYS A 104 13.20 23.74 6.66
CA LYS A 104 12.96 22.40 6.09
C LYS A 104 12.26 21.46 7.08
N TRP A 105 12.66 21.49 8.34
CA TRP A 105 12.10 20.64 9.39
C TRP A 105 10.70 21.08 9.79
N VAL A 106 10.45 22.39 9.86
CA VAL A 106 9.11 22.93 10.14
C VAL A 106 8.15 22.62 8.99
N ALA A 107 8.59 22.80 7.74
CA ALA A 107 7.79 22.43 6.56
C ALA A 107 7.41 20.95 6.58
N LEU A 108 8.39 20.06 6.83
CA LEU A 108 8.14 18.62 6.92
C LEU A 108 7.18 18.28 8.05
N GLY A 109 7.39 18.85 9.25
CA GLY A 109 6.52 18.62 10.41
C GLY A 109 5.07 19.03 10.15
N LEU A 110 4.86 20.19 9.51
CA LEU A 110 3.52 20.66 9.17
C LEU A 110 2.85 19.79 8.10
N ILE A 111 3.59 19.36 7.06
CA ILE A 111 3.07 18.41 6.07
C ILE A 111 2.62 17.11 6.77
N LEU A 112 3.43 16.56 7.68
CA LEU A 112 3.08 15.36 8.44
C LEU A 112 1.82 15.56 9.30
N ILE A 113 1.69 16.72 9.97
CA ILE A 113 0.48 17.07 10.72
C ILE A 113 -0.74 17.09 9.79
N CYS A 114 -0.63 17.72 8.62
CA CYS A 114 -1.73 17.76 7.66
C CYS A 114 -2.09 16.38 7.07
N LEU A 115 -1.12 15.45 7.00
CA LEU A 115 -1.36 14.07 6.57
C LEU A 115 -1.94 13.19 7.68
N THR A 116 -1.94 13.64 8.94
CA THR A 116 -2.39 12.83 10.08
C THR A 116 -3.84 12.31 9.93
N PRO A 117 -4.83 13.11 9.49
CA PRO A 117 -6.19 12.61 9.26
C PRO A 117 -6.26 11.50 8.20
N TYR A 118 -5.43 11.61 7.17
CA TYR A 118 -5.34 10.58 6.12
C TYR A 118 -4.72 9.29 6.65
N ILE A 119 -3.62 9.39 7.39
CA ILE A 119 -2.96 8.24 8.04
C ILE A 119 -3.94 7.56 8.99
N PHE A 120 -4.68 8.33 9.79
CA PHE A 120 -5.71 7.79 10.67
C PHE A 120 -6.82 7.06 9.89
N TRP A 121 -7.27 7.64 8.77
CA TRP A 121 -8.24 6.99 7.89
C TRP A 121 -7.72 5.66 7.32
N GLU A 122 -6.46 5.58 6.88
CA GLU A 122 -5.85 4.32 6.41
C GLU A 122 -5.76 3.26 7.52
N ILE A 123 -5.47 3.66 8.76
CA ILE A 123 -5.43 2.75 9.91
C ILE A 123 -6.82 2.15 10.19
N VAL A 124 -7.89 2.95 10.07
CA VAL A 124 -9.27 2.51 10.30
C VAL A 124 -9.81 1.71 9.11
N PHE A 125 -9.40 2.06 7.89
CA PHE A 125 -9.89 1.44 6.65
C PHE A 125 -8.73 0.91 5.79
N PRO A 126 -8.00 -0.11 6.27
CA PRO A 126 -6.86 -0.65 5.55
C PRO A 126 -7.29 -1.21 4.18
N PRO A 127 -6.38 -1.22 3.20
CA PRO A 127 -6.63 -1.85 1.91
C PRO A 127 -6.96 -3.34 2.09
N ALA A 128 -7.72 -3.90 1.16
CA ALA A 128 -8.09 -5.32 1.24
C ALA A 128 -6.88 -6.27 1.09
N ILE A 129 -5.91 -5.84 0.28
CA ILE A 129 -4.64 -6.52 0.08
C ILE A 129 -3.58 -5.44 -0.12
N ASP A 130 -2.46 -5.60 0.57
CA ASP A 130 -1.22 -4.92 0.22
C ASP A 130 -0.10 -5.91 -0.08
N ILE A 131 0.88 -5.46 -0.87
CA ILE A 131 1.98 -6.30 -1.32
C ILE A 131 3.27 -5.52 -1.22
N THR A 132 4.22 -6.11 -0.51
CA THR A 132 5.55 -5.56 -0.30
C THR A 132 6.57 -6.51 -0.89
N ALA A 133 7.20 -6.11 -2.00
CA ALA A 133 8.32 -6.89 -2.52
C ALA A 133 9.59 -6.54 -1.74
N TYR A 134 10.39 -7.54 -1.39
CA TYR A 134 11.77 -7.40 -0.91
C TYR A 134 12.73 -8.04 -1.91
N LYS A 135 14.03 -8.07 -1.58
CA LYS A 135 15.05 -8.67 -2.47
C LYS A 135 14.76 -10.15 -2.75
N ASN A 136 14.43 -10.92 -1.70
CA ASN A 136 14.27 -12.38 -1.79
C ASN A 136 12.86 -12.87 -1.43
N SER A 137 12.00 -11.99 -0.93
CA SER A 137 10.65 -12.32 -0.47
C SER A 137 9.62 -11.35 -1.01
N VAL A 138 8.36 -11.74 -0.92
CA VAL A 138 7.19 -10.88 -1.15
C VAL A 138 6.23 -11.12 0.00
N ASP A 139 5.88 -10.03 0.68
CA ASP A 139 4.99 -10.03 1.81
C ASP A 139 3.61 -9.60 1.29
N TYR A 140 2.61 -10.40 1.60
CA TYR A 140 1.22 -10.19 1.22
C TYR A 140 0.42 -9.93 2.49
N GLU A 141 -0.10 -8.73 2.63
CA GLU A 141 -0.88 -8.32 3.79
C GLU A 141 -2.36 -8.38 3.42
N PHE A 142 -3.12 -9.27 4.06
CA PHE A 142 -4.54 -9.41 3.80
C PHE A 142 -5.35 -8.88 4.98
N ARG A 143 -6.41 -8.14 4.67
CA ARG A 143 -7.36 -7.66 5.69
C ARG A 143 -8.30 -8.75 6.20
N ASP A 144 -8.56 -9.76 5.36
CA ASP A 144 -9.43 -10.89 5.68
C ASP A 144 -8.56 -12.10 6.04
N PRO A 145 -8.54 -12.54 7.32
CA PRO A 145 -7.70 -13.65 7.76
C PRO A 145 -8.08 -14.97 7.09
N GLU A 146 -9.37 -15.21 6.82
CA GLU A 146 -9.81 -16.45 6.15
C GLU A 146 -9.28 -16.52 4.73
N TYR A 147 -9.27 -15.38 4.02
CA TYR A 147 -8.66 -15.28 2.70
C TYR A 147 -7.15 -15.52 2.76
N ALA A 148 -6.48 -15.01 3.80
CA ALA A 148 -5.05 -15.18 3.99
C ALA A 148 -4.65 -16.64 4.22
N PHE A 149 -5.41 -17.38 5.04
CA PHE A 149 -5.17 -18.81 5.27
C PHE A 149 -5.41 -19.65 4.01
N GLU A 150 -6.50 -19.41 3.28
CA GLU A 150 -6.73 -20.11 2.00
C GLU A 150 -5.62 -19.79 0.98
N PHE A 151 -5.13 -18.55 0.97
CA PHE A 151 -3.98 -18.17 0.17
C PHE A 151 -2.69 -18.90 0.62
N ALA A 152 -2.45 -19.04 1.92
CA ALA A 152 -1.30 -19.78 2.44
C ALA A 152 -1.36 -21.27 2.04
N ASP A 153 -2.53 -21.91 2.21
CA ASP A 153 -2.75 -23.31 1.85
C ASP A 153 -2.52 -23.55 0.36
N LEU A 154 -3.00 -22.65 -0.50
CA LEU A 154 -2.76 -22.70 -1.94
C LEU A 154 -1.29 -22.48 -2.32
N ASN A 155 -0.43 -22.02 -1.42
CA ASN A 155 0.99 -21.78 -1.68
C ASN A 155 1.91 -22.62 -0.77
N ALA A 156 1.39 -23.66 -0.13
CA ALA A 156 2.16 -24.56 0.73
C ALA A 156 3.29 -25.32 0.02
N ASP A 157 3.29 -25.33 -1.32
CA ASP A 157 4.35 -25.88 -2.17
C ASP A 157 5.52 -24.93 -2.43
N ALA A 158 5.45 -23.68 -1.95
CA ALA A 158 6.58 -22.77 -1.98
C ALA A 158 7.75 -23.31 -1.15
N ASP A 159 8.99 -22.85 -1.43
CA ASP A 159 10.18 -23.24 -0.65
C ASP A 159 10.00 -23.01 0.85
N TRP A 160 9.23 -21.98 1.20
CA TRP A 160 8.81 -21.66 2.55
C TRP A 160 7.57 -20.75 2.50
N VAL A 161 6.76 -20.81 3.54
CA VAL A 161 5.62 -19.91 3.78
C VAL A 161 5.71 -19.45 5.23
N ARG A 162 5.66 -18.13 5.48
CA ARG A 162 5.55 -17.61 6.85
C ARG A 162 4.23 -16.89 7.01
N ILE A 163 3.55 -17.14 8.12
CA ILE A 163 2.29 -16.50 8.51
C ILE A 163 2.59 -15.72 9.78
N SER A 164 2.28 -14.42 9.78
CA SER A 164 2.45 -13.51 10.92
C SER A 164 1.21 -12.69 11.20
#